data_AF-A0A5J5AVK0-F1
#
_entry.id   AF-A0A5J5AVK0-F1
#
_cell.length_a   1.000
_cell.length_b   1.000
_cell.length_c   1.000
_cell.angle_alpha   90.00
_cell.angle_beta   90.00
_cell.angle_gamma   90.00
#
_symmetry.space_group_name_H-M   'P 1'
#
loop_
_entity.id
_entity.type
_entity.pdbx_description
1 polymer ?
#
loop_
_entity_poly.entity_id
_entity_poly.type
_entity_poly.pdbx_seq_one_letter_code
_entity_poly.pdbx_strand_id
1 'polypeptide(L)'
;MNQMKRKMEERKKGDGKKTRAEWPVIKPKANLRMNRLKDTDLFTVPDFFTSAESKAFIKAAESIGFVHQGSLGPTKGEAYRDNDRISVNDPVLAATLWESGLNKLFSDMKIRGKVAIGLNPNIRCYRYKVGQRFGRHIDESVDLEEGKRTYYTLLIYLSGGSKTKSKNDLCSLQDSSSEPLVGGETVFYGPRNGVVAEVLPTEGMALLHIHW
;
A
#
# COMPACT_ATOMS: atom_id res chain seq x y z
N MET A 1 48.09 -14.09 -25.31
CA MET A 1 47.19 -14.19 -24.14
C MET A 1 46.35 -12.93 -23.99
N ASN A 2 45.56 -12.55 -25.02
CA ASN A 2 44.74 -11.32 -24.95
C ASN A 2 43.55 -11.27 -25.94
N GLN A 3 42.83 -12.40 -26.09
CA GLN A 3 41.59 -12.44 -26.89
C GLN A 3 40.37 -12.93 -26.11
N MET A 4 40.50 -13.21 -24.81
CA MET A 4 39.39 -13.70 -23.97
C MET A 4 38.70 -12.63 -23.10
N LYS A 5 39.12 -11.35 -23.18
CA LYS A 5 38.51 -10.24 -22.42
C LYS A 5 37.49 -9.40 -23.20
N ARG A 6 37.21 -9.71 -24.47
CA ARG A 6 36.29 -8.93 -25.32
C ARG A 6 34.97 -9.62 -25.69
N LYS A 7 34.64 -10.74 -25.04
CA LYS A 7 33.42 -11.52 -25.35
C LYS A 7 32.38 -11.57 -24.22
N MET A 8 32.58 -10.78 -23.15
CA MET A 8 31.70 -10.79 -21.97
C MET A 8 30.95 -9.47 -21.73
N GLU A 9 31.11 -8.45 -22.58
CA GLU A 9 30.47 -7.13 -22.43
C GLU A 9 29.35 -6.81 -23.43
N GLU A 10 29.04 -7.67 -24.41
CA GLU A 10 28.01 -7.39 -25.44
C GLU A 10 26.73 -8.25 -25.34
N ARG A 11 26.30 -8.58 -24.13
CA ARG A 11 24.93 -9.11 -23.91
C ARG A 11 24.18 -8.36 -22.82
N LYS A 12 24.12 -7.04 -22.98
CA LYS A 12 23.11 -6.18 -22.35
C LYS A 12 22.49 -5.30 -23.43
N LYS A 13 21.30 -5.69 -23.87
CA LYS A 13 20.14 -4.83 -24.24
C LYS A 13 19.08 -5.73 -24.88
N GLY A 14 18.55 -6.64 -24.08
CA GLY A 14 17.19 -7.11 -24.31
C GLY A 14 16.30 -5.96 -23.87
N ASP A 15 15.77 -5.23 -24.86
CA ASP A 15 14.81 -4.15 -24.67
C ASP A 15 13.49 -4.79 -24.23
N GLY A 16 13.43 -5.17 -22.95
CA GLY A 16 12.20 -5.56 -22.30
C GLY A 16 11.35 -4.31 -22.21
N LYS A 17 10.36 -4.18 -23.11
CA LYS A 17 9.25 -3.23 -23.00
C LYS A 17 8.67 -3.33 -21.59
N LYS A 18 9.18 -2.51 -20.66
CA LYS A 18 8.50 -2.26 -19.39
C LYS A 18 7.25 -1.52 -19.79
N THR A 19 6.12 -2.23 -19.84
CA THR A 19 4.80 -1.61 -19.90
C THR A 19 4.76 -0.60 -18.76
N ARG A 20 4.91 0.68 -19.09
CA ARG A 20 4.67 1.76 -18.14
C ARG A 20 3.19 1.63 -17.81
N ALA A 21 2.88 1.27 -16.57
CA ALA A 21 1.51 1.15 -16.14
C ALA A 21 0.82 2.49 -16.32
N GLU A 22 -0.29 2.50 -17.05
CA GLU A 22 -1.18 3.65 -17.07
C GLU A 22 -2.04 3.56 -15.81
N TRP A 23 -1.60 4.25 -14.75
CA TRP A 23 -2.38 4.39 -13.53
C TRP A 23 -3.67 5.18 -13.80
N PRO A 24 -4.79 4.84 -13.13
CA PRO A 24 -6.03 5.56 -13.34
C PRO A 24 -5.93 7.00 -12.81
N VAL A 25 -6.76 7.87 -13.36
CA VAL A 25 -6.88 9.26 -12.89
C VAL A 25 -7.45 9.25 -11.46
N ILE A 26 -6.70 9.83 -10.53
CA ILE A 26 -7.15 10.05 -9.15
C ILE A 26 -7.79 11.44 -9.08
N LYS A 27 -9.03 11.52 -8.61
CA LYS A 27 -9.71 12.81 -8.47
C LYS A 27 -9.26 13.50 -7.18
N PRO A 28 -9.13 14.83 -7.16
CA PRO A 28 -8.96 15.57 -5.91
C PRO A 28 -10.11 15.30 -4.94
N LYS A 29 -9.78 15.12 -3.67
CA LYS A 29 -10.68 14.80 -2.57
C LYS A 29 -10.80 16.02 -1.66
N ALA A 30 -11.99 16.61 -1.62
CA ALA A 30 -12.23 17.85 -0.88
C ALA A 30 -12.55 17.62 0.61
N ASN A 31 -13.14 16.47 0.95
CA ASN A 31 -13.76 16.23 2.26
C ASN A 31 -13.15 15.03 3.00
N LEU A 32 -11.85 14.77 2.81
CA LEU A 32 -11.20 13.70 3.55
C LEU A 32 -11.21 14.03 5.05
N ARG A 33 -11.47 13.01 5.87
CA ARG A 33 -11.41 13.10 7.33
C ARG A 33 -10.42 12.08 7.84
N MET A 34 -9.54 12.49 8.74
CA MET A 34 -8.61 11.59 9.40
C MET A 34 -9.12 11.26 10.80
N ASN A 35 -9.21 9.96 11.09
CA ASN A 35 -9.60 9.44 12.40
C ASN A 35 -8.38 8.80 13.07
N ARG A 36 -8.00 9.29 14.25
CA ARG A 36 -6.94 8.66 15.05
C ARG A 36 -7.51 7.46 15.81
N LEU A 37 -6.84 6.31 15.73
CA LEU A 37 -7.26 5.11 16.45
C LEU A 37 -6.70 5.15 17.88
N LYS A 38 -7.54 5.48 18.87
CA LYS A 38 -7.15 5.57 20.30
C LYS A 38 -5.93 6.51 20.50
N ASP A 39 -5.24 6.38 21.63
CA ASP A 39 -3.99 7.09 21.94
C ASP A 39 -2.76 6.53 21.17
N THR A 40 -2.96 6.06 19.94
CA THR A 40 -1.89 5.51 19.09
C THR A 40 -1.54 6.46 17.95
N ASP A 41 -0.37 6.27 17.34
CA ASP A 41 0.02 6.99 16.12
C ASP A 41 -0.47 6.27 14.86
N LEU A 42 -1.69 5.74 14.92
CA LEU A 42 -2.41 5.08 13.84
C LEU A 42 -3.60 5.94 13.41
N PHE A 43 -3.75 6.13 12.12
CA PHE A 43 -4.77 6.99 11.54
C PHE A 43 -5.48 6.30 10.39
N THR A 44 -6.79 6.46 10.29
CA THR A 44 -7.58 6.00 9.15
C THR A 44 -8.20 7.17 8.42
N VAL A 45 -8.27 7.07 7.10
CA VAL A 45 -8.97 8.01 6.23
C VAL A 45 -10.00 7.19 5.46
N PRO A 46 -11.25 7.11 5.95
CA PRO A 46 -12.32 6.43 5.22
C PRO A 46 -12.58 7.14 3.90
N ASP A 47 -13.08 6.39 2.92
CA ASP A 47 -13.49 6.91 1.62
C ASP A 47 -12.37 7.64 0.85
N PHE A 48 -11.11 7.31 1.13
CA PHE A 48 -9.97 7.88 0.41
C PHE A 48 -10.02 7.56 -1.07
N PHE A 49 -10.30 6.32 -1.45
CA PHE A 49 -10.63 5.92 -2.82
C PHE A 49 -12.12 5.59 -2.96
N THR A 50 -12.69 5.95 -4.10
CA THR A 50 -13.99 5.45 -4.55
C THR A 50 -13.85 4.02 -5.06
N SER A 51 -14.95 3.26 -5.09
CA SER A 51 -14.90 1.90 -5.64
C SER A 51 -14.45 1.87 -7.11
N ALA A 52 -14.79 2.90 -7.89
CA ALA A 52 -14.32 3.04 -9.28
C ALA A 52 -12.79 3.20 -9.34
N GLU A 53 -12.21 4.05 -8.49
CA GLU A 53 -10.75 4.23 -8.40
C GLU A 53 -10.06 2.94 -7.93
N SER A 54 -10.59 2.29 -6.88
CA SER A 54 -10.05 1.02 -6.37
C SER A 54 -10.00 -0.06 -7.44
N LYS A 55 -11.12 -0.29 -8.16
CA LYS A 55 -11.19 -1.27 -9.26
C LYS A 55 -10.24 -0.93 -10.41
N ALA A 56 -10.15 0.35 -10.77
CA ALA A 56 -9.24 0.78 -11.82
C ALA A 56 -7.76 0.61 -11.41
N PHE A 57 -7.42 0.85 -10.14
CA PHE A 57 -6.08 0.61 -9.59
C PHE A 57 -5.73 -0.87 -9.59
N ILE A 58 -6.67 -1.74 -9.18
CA ILE A 58 -6.48 -3.20 -9.24
C ILE A 58 -6.20 -3.63 -10.68
N LYS A 59 -7.02 -3.22 -11.64
CA LYS A 59 -6.83 -3.56 -13.06
C LYS A 59 -5.46 -3.10 -13.58
N ALA A 60 -5.04 -1.88 -13.22
CA ALA A 60 -3.72 -1.36 -13.60
C ALA A 60 -2.60 -2.23 -13.00
N ALA A 61 -2.66 -2.52 -11.70
CA ALA A 61 -1.68 -3.35 -11.00
C ALA A 61 -1.60 -4.78 -11.56
N GLU A 62 -2.74 -5.39 -11.89
CA GLU A 62 -2.82 -6.71 -12.50
C GLU A 62 -2.20 -6.75 -13.90
N SER A 63 -2.36 -5.67 -14.69
CA SER A 63 -1.75 -5.60 -16.03
C SER A 63 -0.23 -5.48 -16.01
N ILE A 64 0.37 -4.99 -14.91
CA ILE A 64 1.83 -5.01 -14.69
C ILE A 64 2.33 -6.45 -14.47
N GLY A 65 1.51 -7.29 -13.84
CA GLY A 65 1.83 -8.66 -13.50
C GLY A 65 2.44 -8.79 -12.10
N PHE A 66 1.68 -9.39 -11.19
CA PHE A 66 2.16 -9.70 -9.84
C PHE A 66 3.18 -10.83 -9.83
N VAL A 67 4.19 -10.70 -8.97
CA VAL A 67 5.18 -11.74 -8.71
C VAL A 67 4.99 -12.26 -7.30
N HIS A 68 4.92 -13.58 -7.16
CA HIS A 68 4.84 -14.23 -5.86
C HIS A 68 6.11 -13.99 -5.03
N GLN A 69 5.96 -13.48 -3.81
CA GLN A 69 6.99 -13.40 -2.79
C GLN A 69 6.63 -14.31 -1.61
N GLY A 70 7.32 -15.45 -1.55
CA GLY A 70 7.39 -16.30 -0.37
C GLY A 70 8.72 -16.09 0.36
N SER A 71 8.72 -16.04 1.69
CA SER A 71 9.92 -16.24 2.50
C SER A 71 9.95 -17.65 3.07
N LEU A 72 11.16 -18.21 3.27
CA LEU A 72 11.37 -19.55 3.81
C LEU A 72 11.03 -19.67 5.32
N GLY A 73 10.26 -18.73 5.87
CA GLY A 73 10.01 -18.60 7.31
C GLY A 73 10.83 -17.46 7.96
N PRO A 74 10.61 -17.20 9.27
CA PRO A 74 11.40 -16.26 10.08
C PRO A 74 12.84 -16.71 10.37
N THR A 75 13.35 -17.66 9.58
CA THR A 75 14.71 -18.15 9.61
C THR A 75 15.62 -17.13 8.93
N LYS A 76 15.94 -16.06 9.67
CA LYS A 76 17.01 -15.04 9.50
C LYS A 76 16.56 -13.63 9.94
N GLY A 77 15.74 -13.49 10.98
CA GLY A 77 15.32 -12.17 11.48
C GLY A 77 14.39 -11.39 10.53
N GLU A 78 14.06 -11.97 9.37
CA GLU A 78 13.06 -11.43 8.45
C GLU A 78 11.67 -11.92 8.86
N ALA A 79 10.66 -11.08 8.62
CA ALA A 79 9.29 -11.50 8.83
C ALA A 79 8.83 -12.51 7.77
N TYR A 80 7.98 -13.44 8.20
CA TYR A 80 7.31 -14.36 7.29
C TYR A 80 6.52 -13.57 6.24
N ARG A 81 6.69 -13.89 4.96
CA ARG A 81 5.99 -13.26 3.84
C ARG A 81 5.44 -14.35 2.94
N ASP A 82 4.17 -14.24 2.63
CA ASP A 82 3.53 -14.99 1.58
C ASP A 82 2.50 -14.05 0.95
N ASN A 83 2.84 -13.49 -0.21
CA ASN A 83 1.95 -12.62 -0.97
C ASN A 83 2.38 -12.52 -2.44
N ASP A 84 1.49 -12.00 -3.26
CA ASP A 84 1.78 -11.55 -4.61
C ASP A 84 2.08 -10.04 -4.57
N ARG A 85 3.19 -9.59 -5.17
CA ARG A 85 3.62 -8.17 -5.11
C ARG A 85 4.03 -7.61 -6.46
N ILE A 86 3.76 -6.32 -6.66
CA ILE A 86 4.48 -5.46 -7.62
C ILE A 86 5.16 -4.30 -6.90
N SER A 87 6.22 -3.76 -7.48
CA SER A 87 6.95 -2.59 -6.99
C SER A 87 7.29 -1.71 -8.18
N VAL A 88 6.81 -0.46 -8.16
CA VAL A 88 7.12 0.53 -9.19
C VAL A 88 7.77 1.74 -8.54
N ASN A 89 8.72 2.35 -9.23
CA ASN A 89 9.26 3.65 -8.84
C ASN A 89 8.59 4.71 -9.72
N ASP A 90 7.57 5.38 -9.20
CA ASP A 90 6.73 6.33 -9.95
C ASP A 90 6.53 7.63 -9.15
N PRO A 91 7.41 8.64 -9.34
CA PRO A 91 7.29 9.91 -8.64
C PRO A 91 6.03 10.70 -9.03
N VAL A 92 5.51 10.50 -10.25
CA VAL A 92 4.31 11.21 -10.73
C VAL A 92 3.08 10.67 -10.01
N LEU A 93 2.96 9.35 -9.90
CA LEU A 93 1.87 8.75 -9.13
C LEU A 93 1.96 9.13 -7.65
N ALA A 94 3.16 9.11 -7.06
CA ALA A 94 3.37 9.51 -5.66
C ALA A 94 2.94 10.96 -5.41
N ALA A 95 3.30 11.89 -6.30
CA ALA A 95 2.84 13.28 -6.24
C ALA A 95 1.32 13.39 -6.41
N THR A 96 0.75 12.66 -7.38
CA THR A 96 -0.70 12.68 -7.64
C THR A 96 -1.50 12.20 -6.43
N LEU A 97 -1.08 11.10 -5.79
CA LEU A 97 -1.69 10.60 -4.56
C LEU A 97 -1.58 11.63 -3.42
N TRP A 98 -0.42 12.26 -3.28
CA TRP A 98 -0.20 13.28 -2.26
C TRP A 98 -1.10 14.50 -2.45
N GLU A 99 -1.16 15.01 -3.67
CA GLU A 99 -1.95 16.20 -4.06
C GLU A 99 -3.45 15.93 -4.14
N SER A 100 -3.86 14.66 -4.17
CA SER A 100 -5.28 14.26 -4.15
C SER A 100 -6.01 14.69 -2.87
N GLY A 101 -5.30 15.15 -1.84
CA GLY A 101 -5.90 15.65 -0.59
C GLY A 101 -5.15 15.24 0.66
N LEU A 102 -4.19 14.30 0.55
CA LEU A 102 -3.33 13.91 1.67
C LEU A 102 -2.49 15.11 2.15
N ASN A 103 -1.94 15.91 1.24
CA ASN A 103 -1.18 17.11 1.60
C ASN A 103 -1.94 18.06 2.54
N LYS A 104 -3.25 18.23 2.34
CA LYS A 104 -4.12 19.04 3.20
C LYS A 104 -4.39 18.37 4.54
N LEU A 105 -4.57 17.05 4.55
CA LEU A 105 -4.74 16.30 5.80
C LEU A 105 -3.48 16.37 6.69
N PHE A 106 -2.30 16.38 6.06
CA PHE A 106 -1.02 16.38 6.76
C PHE A 106 -0.47 17.78 7.04
N SER A 107 -1.06 18.85 6.51
CA SER A 107 -0.53 20.23 6.69
C SER A 107 -0.48 20.63 8.16
N ASP A 108 -1.46 20.18 8.94
CA ASP A 108 -1.62 20.56 10.34
C ASP A 108 -0.97 19.54 11.29
N MET A 109 -0.45 18.43 10.75
CA MET A 109 0.16 17.37 11.52
C MET A 109 1.67 17.58 11.64
N LYS A 110 2.13 17.70 12.89
CA LYS A 110 3.55 17.63 13.23
C LYS A 110 3.78 16.42 14.09
N ILE A 111 4.67 15.54 13.65
CA ILE A 111 5.08 14.38 14.44
C ILE A 111 6.58 14.44 14.63
N ARG A 112 7.01 14.38 15.90
CA ARG A 112 8.41 14.54 16.31
C ARG A 112 9.06 15.81 15.72
N GLY A 113 8.29 16.89 15.65
CA GLY A 113 8.74 18.19 15.11
C GLY A 113 8.90 18.26 13.60
N LYS A 114 8.57 17.20 12.85
CA LYS A 114 8.67 17.16 11.39
C LYS A 114 7.30 17.28 10.73
N VAL A 115 7.29 17.81 9.51
CA VAL A 115 6.11 17.95 8.64
C VAL A 115 6.28 17.02 7.44
N ALA A 116 5.21 16.33 7.06
CA ALA A 116 5.21 15.50 5.88
C ALA A 116 5.16 16.36 4.61
N ILE A 117 6.02 16.07 3.64
CA ILE A 117 6.18 16.86 2.41
C ILE A 117 5.76 16.12 1.14
N GLY A 118 5.47 14.82 1.24
CA GLY A 118 5.18 13.97 0.09
C GLY A 118 5.19 12.49 0.43
N LEU A 119 5.05 11.65 -0.61
CA LEU A 119 5.11 10.19 -0.53
C LEU A 119 6.43 9.67 -1.13
N ASN A 120 6.84 8.48 -0.69
CA ASN A 120 7.96 7.77 -1.31
C ASN A 120 7.57 7.34 -2.75
N PRO A 121 8.37 7.65 -3.78
CA PRO A 121 8.11 7.23 -5.16
C PRO A 121 8.03 5.71 -5.36
N ASN A 122 8.59 4.91 -4.45
CA ASN A 122 8.52 3.45 -4.50
C ASN A 122 7.15 2.94 -4.01
N ILE A 123 6.21 2.79 -4.93
CA ILE A 123 4.84 2.34 -4.69
C ILE A 123 4.76 0.83 -4.88
N ARG A 124 4.10 0.17 -3.93
CA ARG A 124 3.93 -1.29 -3.93
C ARG A 124 2.45 -1.63 -3.88
N CYS A 125 2.04 -2.60 -4.69
CA CYS A 125 0.73 -3.22 -4.55
C CYS A 125 0.93 -4.67 -4.10
N TYR A 126 0.10 -5.09 -3.17
CA TYR A 126 0.11 -6.43 -2.60
C TYR A 126 -1.23 -7.09 -2.88
N ARG A 127 -1.20 -8.36 -3.25
CA ARG A 127 -2.36 -9.22 -3.41
C ARG A 127 -2.18 -10.46 -2.55
N TYR A 128 -3.23 -10.80 -1.82
CA TYR A 128 -3.26 -11.97 -0.93
C TYR A 128 -4.38 -12.90 -1.40
N LYS A 129 -4.04 -14.17 -1.54
CA LYS A 129 -4.99 -15.27 -1.75
C LYS A 129 -5.29 -15.93 -0.41
N VAL A 130 -6.30 -16.80 -0.39
CA VAL A 130 -6.66 -17.57 0.81
C VAL A 130 -5.42 -18.31 1.33
N GLY A 131 -5.14 -18.16 2.62
CA GLY A 131 -3.99 -18.76 3.32
C GLY A 131 -2.70 -17.92 3.33
N GLN A 132 -2.57 -16.97 2.41
CA GLN A 132 -1.41 -16.06 2.34
C GLN A 132 -1.45 -15.01 3.45
N ARG A 133 -0.28 -14.62 3.97
CA ARG A 133 -0.17 -13.61 5.03
C ARG A 133 1.21 -12.96 5.10
N PHE A 134 1.25 -11.81 5.74
CA PHE A 134 2.49 -11.16 6.15
C PHE A 134 2.57 -11.21 7.68
N GLY A 135 3.61 -11.88 8.20
CA GLY A 135 3.88 -11.95 9.63
C GLY A 135 4.30 -10.62 10.26
N ARG A 136 4.28 -10.58 11.59
CA ARG A 136 4.65 -9.40 12.40
C ARG A 136 6.03 -8.87 12.02
N HIS A 137 6.13 -7.56 11.80
CA HIS A 137 7.37 -6.85 11.50
C HIS A 137 7.29 -5.39 11.97
N ILE A 138 8.44 -4.72 11.89
CA ILE A 138 8.55 -3.26 12.00
C ILE A 138 8.87 -2.75 10.60
N ASP A 139 8.20 -1.68 10.19
CA ASP A 139 8.52 -0.98 8.95
C ASP A 139 9.74 -0.08 9.15
N GLU A 140 10.75 -0.29 8.32
CA GLU A 140 11.97 0.50 8.35
C GLU A 140 11.79 1.84 7.64
N SER A 141 12.31 2.90 8.27
CA SER A 141 12.47 4.18 7.59
C SER A 141 13.53 4.09 6.50
N VAL A 142 13.19 4.63 5.33
CA VAL A 142 14.06 4.74 4.17
C VAL A 142 14.56 6.17 4.09
N ASP A 143 15.88 6.35 4.11
CA ASP A 143 16.52 7.61 3.77
C ASP A 143 16.47 7.79 2.25
N LEU A 144 15.97 8.95 1.84
CA LEU A 144 15.84 9.39 0.46
C LEU A 144 16.89 10.49 0.21
N GLU A 145 17.03 10.88 -1.06
CA GLU A 145 17.89 11.99 -1.45
C GLU A 145 17.46 13.31 -0.77
N GLU A 146 18.37 14.27 -0.72
CA GLU A 146 18.14 15.61 -0.15
C GLU A 146 17.78 15.61 1.35
N GLY A 147 18.20 14.58 2.10
CA GLY A 147 17.94 14.49 3.53
C GLY A 147 16.50 14.17 3.90
N LYS A 148 15.69 13.74 2.92
CA LYS A 148 14.31 13.29 3.13
C LYS A 148 14.35 11.88 3.75
N ARG A 149 13.38 11.56 4.60
CA ARG A 149 13.26 10.23 5.22
C ARG A 149 11.80 9.84 5.39
N THR A 150 11.47 8.58 5.17
CA THR A 150 10.12 8.08 5.45
C THR A 150 9.91 7.86 6.95
N TYR A 151 8.80 8.35 7.48
CA TYR A 151 8.40 8.16 8.89
C TYR A 151 7.05 7.47 9.04
N TYR A 152 6.32 7.31 7.94
CA TYR A 152 5.02 6.69 7.92
C TYR A 152 4.92 5.68 6.81
N THR A 153 4.13 4.65 7.08
CA THR A 153 3.58 3.78 6.07
C THR A 153 2.16 4.27 5.75
N LEU A 154 1.86 4.36 4.46
CA LEU A 154 0.52 4.56 3.93
C LEU A 154 0.07 3.25 3.27
N LEU A 155 -1.01 2.66 3.77
CA LEU A 155 -1.71 1.55 3.17
C LEU A 155 -3.03 2.06 2.60
N ILE A 156 -3.34 1.72 1.35
CA ILE A 156 -4.65 2.00 0.75
C ILE A 156 -5.27 0.64 0.42
N TYR A 157 -6.38 0.32 1.07
CA TYR A 157 -7.08 -0.94 0.84
C TYR A 157 -7.89 -0.84 -0.47
N LEU A 158 -7.47 -1.56 -1.49
CA LEU A 158 -8.16 -1.56 -2.78
C LEU A 158 -9.32 -2.57 -2.85
N SER A 159 -9.34 -3.53 -1.94
CA SER A 159 -10.40 -4.52 -1.77
C SER A 159 -10.58 -4.81 -0.27
N GLY A 160 -11.74 -5.36 0.11
CA GLY A 160 -12.05 -5.65 1.50
C GLY A 160 -13.54 -5.67 1.79
N GLY A 161 -13.88 -5.59 3.08
CA GLY A 161 -15.27 -5.53 3.54
C GLY A 161 -16.04 -4.41 2.83
N SER A 162 -17.25 -4.73 2.37
CA SER A 162 -18.15 -3.73 1.79
C SER A 162 -18.56 -2.76 2.89
N LYS A 163 -18.50 -1.45 2.60
CA LYS A 163 -19.03 -0.39 3.47
C LYS A 163 -20.42 -0.84 3.88
N THR A 164 -20.68 -0.99 5.18
CA THR A 164 -22.00 -1.40 5.67
C THR A 164 -23.04 -0.49 5.05
N LYS A 165 -23.77 -1.00 4.06
CA LYS A 165 -24.91 -0.29 3.51
C LYS A 165 -25.89 -0.12 4.66
N SER A 166 -26.23 1.13 4.97
CA SER A 166 -27.36 1.44 5.84
C SER A 166 -28.56 0.60 5.41
N LYS A 167 -29.31 0.12 6.41
CA LYS A 167 -30.32 -0.94 6.38
C LYS A 167 -31.57 -0.67 5.52
N ASN A 168 -31.49 0.05 4.40
CA ASN A 168 -32.66 0.46 3.61
C ASN A 168 -32.65 0.21 2.10
N ASP A 169 -31.59 -0.33 1.48
CA ASP A 169 -31.60 -0.60 0.04
C ASP A 169 -31.54 -2.11 -0.26
N LEU A 170 -32.63 -2.81 0.08
CA LEU A 170 -33.01 -4.08 -0.54
C LEU A 170 -33.55 -3.78 -1.94
N CYS A 171 -32.67 -3.57 -2.92
CA CYS A 171 -32.92 -3.80 -4.36
C CYS A 171 -31.74 -3.32 -5.21
N SER A 172 -30.72 -4.15 -5.38
CA SER A 172 -30.07 -4.31 -6.69
C SER A 172 -29.39 -5.66 -6.78
N LEU A 173 -29.78 -6.36 -7.83
CA LEU A 173 -29.47 -7.75 -8.16
C LEU A 173 -27.98 -8.01 -8.40
N GLN A 174 -27.60 -9.23 -8.00
CA GLN A 174 -26.63 -10.12 -8.64
C GLN A 174 -25.26 -9.52 -9.01
N ASP A 175 -24.32 -9.66 -8.09
CA ASP A 175 -22.97 -10.09 -8.47
C ASP A 175 -22.65 -11.36 -7.66
N SER A 176 -22.94 -12.51 -8.26
CA SER A 176 -22.75 -13.83 -7.66
C SER A 176 -21.24 -14.14 -7.55
N SER A 177 -20.60 -13.85 -6.41
CA SER A 177 -19.38 -14.55 -5.94
C SER A 177 -18.69 -13.92 -4.72
N SER A 178 -19.09 -12.75 -4.23
CA SER A 178 -18.36 -12.12 -3.12
C SER A 178 -18.80 -12.67 -1.77
N GLU A 179 -18.31 -13.85 -1.40
CA GLU A 179 -18.24 -14.20 0.02
C GLU A 179 -17.56 -13.05 0.78
N PRO A 180 -18.06 -12.66 1.96
CA PRO A 180 -17.42 -11.62 2.74
C PRO A 180 -15.96 -12.02 3.00
N LEU A 181 -15.02 -11.10 2.76
CA LEU A 181 -13.63 -11.35 3.09
C LEU A 181 -13.53 -11.65 4.59
N VAL A 182 -13.15 -12.88 4.93
CA VAL A 182 -12.88 -13.31 6.30
C VAL A 182 -11.37 -13.25 6.51
N GLY A 183 -10.93 -12.46 7.49
CA GLY A 183 -9.53 -12.22 7.77
C GLY A 183 -8.91 -11.06 6.96
N GLY A 184 -7.58 -11.01 6.95
CA GLY A 184 -6.82 -9.98 6.23
C GLY A 184 -6.62 -8.68 7.02
N GLU A 185 -6.88 -8.73 8.32
CA GLU A 185 -6.69 -7.63 9.25
C GLU A 185 -5.24 -7.15 9.27
N THR A 186 -5.06 -5.84 9.33
CA THR A 186 -3.78 -5.25 9.73
C THR A 186 -3.76 -5.11 11.25
N VAL A 187 -2.99 -5.97 11.90
CA VAL A 187 -2.91 -6.05 13.36
C VAL A 187 -1.66 -5.33 13.85
N PHE A 188 -1.86 -4.40 14.79
CA PHE A 188 -0.80 -3.64 15.43
C PHE A 188 -0.54 -4.16 16.84
N TYR A 189 0.73 -4.30 17.19
CA TYR A 189 1.18 -4.83 18.46
C TYR A 189 1.93 -3.75 19.24
N GLY A 190 1.59 -3.60 20.52
CA GLY A 190 2.27 -2.70 21.43
C GLY A 190 3.41 -3.38 22.21
N PRO A 191 3.96 -2.69 23.22
CA PRO A 191 4.93 -3.27 24.14
C PRO A 191 4.40 -4.57 24.75
N ARG A 192 5.29 -5.57 24.92
CA ARG A 192 4.95 -6.93 25.39
C ARG A 192 4.08 -7.75 24.43
N ASN A 193 4.02 -7.37 23.16
CA ASN A 193 3.33 -8.12 22.10
C ASN A 193 1.81 -8.24 22.29
N GLY A 194 1.20 -7.31 23.05
CA GLY A 194 -0.25 -7.21 23.14
C GLY A 194 -0.82 -6.51 21.90
N VAL A 195 -1.98 -6.95 21.42
CA VAL A 195 -2.69 -6.28 20.32
C VAL A 195 -3.21 -4.92 20.81
N VAL A 196 -2.88 -3.85 20.08
CA VAL A 196 -3.33 -2.49 20.40
C VAL A 196 -4.44 -2.00 19.46
N ALA A 197 -4.40 -2.45 18.21
CA ALA A 197 -5.41 -2.15 17.20
C ALA A 197 -5.48 -3.27 16.15
N GLU A 198 -6.68 -3.48 15.62
CA GLU A 198 -6.94 -4.35 14.48
C GLU A 198 -7.74 -3.52 13.48
N VAL A 199 -7.25 -3.46 12.25
CA VAL A 199 -7.90 -2.70 11.18
C VAL A 199 -8.32 -3.66 10.09
N LEU A 200 -9.63 -3.81 9.90
CA LEU A 200 -10.20 -4.60 8.82
C LEU A 200 -9.95 -3.90 7.48
N PRO A 201 -9.49 -4.62 6.45
CA PRO A 201 -9.36 -4.06 5.11
C PRO A 201 -10.75 -3.65 4.62
N THR A 202 -10.93 -2.36 4.39
CA THR A 202 -12.20 -1.77 3.92
C THR A 202 -11.92 -1.08 2.59
N GLU A 203 -12.66 -1.45 1.54
CA GLU A 203 -12.41 -0.92 0.20
C GLU A 203 -12.41 0.62 0.19
N GLY A 204 -11.31 1.17 -0.29
CA GLY A 204 -11.07 2.59 -0.46
C GLY A 204 -10.66 3.32 0.81
N MET A 205 -10.49 2.64 1.95
CA MET A 205 -9.94 3.25 3.16
C MET A 205 -8.42 3.32 3.06
N ALA A 206 -7.84 4.44 3.51
CA ALA A 206 -6.41 4.54 3.77
C ALA A 206 -6.12 4.37 5.27
N LEU A 207 -5.01 3.71 5.58
CA LEU A 207 -4.46 3.53 6.92
C LEU A 207 -3.03 4.08 6.93
N LEU A 208 -2.73 4.89 7.93
CA LEU A 208 -1.42 5.46 8.16
C LEU A 208 -0.92 5.04 9.53
N HIS A 209 0.37 4.67 9.62
CA HIS A 209 1.02 4.42 10.89
C HIS A 209 2.46 4.92 10.86
N ILE A 210 2.94 5.36 12.02
CA ILE A 210 4.34 5.75 12.18
C ILE A 210 5.25 4.51 12.16
N HIS A 211 6.46 4.68 11.64
CA HIS A 211 7.55 3.74 11.85
C HIS A 211 8.01 3.80 13.31
N TRP A 212 8.44 2.67 13.86
CA TRP A 212 8.85 2.57 15.27
C TRP A 212 10.33 2.92 15.46
#